data_AF-A0A662H076-F1
#
_entry.id   AF-A0A662H076-F1
#
_cell.length_a   1.000
_cell.length_b   1.000
_cell.length_c   1.000
_cell.angle_alpha   90.00
_cell.angle_beta   90.00
_cell.angle_gamma   90.00
#
_symmetry.space_group_name_H-M   'P 1'
#
loop_
_entity.id
_entity.type
_entity.pdbx_description
1 polymer ?
#
loop_
_entity_poly.entity_id
_entity_poly.type
_entity_poly.pdbx_seq_one_letter_code
_entity_poly.pdbx_strand_id
1 'polypeptide(L)'
;MRKSREFHEKAPLWMRKFFKERNIIWRKPFLTDAPILIAMFGRKTASYFVQSIWLSIGYLILALEERGLASLTYTPSKVRWINELLKSTKGVYSSNHNTCRKIFREERNEGKIRPKRDTVFQ
;
A
#
# COMPACT_ATOMS: atom_id res chain seq x y z
N MET A 1 2.39 13.35 6.66
CA MET A 1 2.72 13.55 5.22
C MET A 1 4.05 14.27 4.94
N ARG A 2 4.64 15.04 5.88
CA ARG A 2 5.91 15.81 5.67
C ARG A 2 7.11 15.00 5.12
N LYS A 3 7.28 13.75 5.57
CA LYS A 3 8.45 12.93 5.21
C LYS A 3 8.43 12.29 3.82
N SER A 4 7.25 12.07 3.22
CA SER A 4 7.18 11.59 1.83
C SER A 4 7.67 12.69 0.88
N ARG A 5 7.34 13.95 1.18
CA ARG A 5 7.90 15.11 0.50
C ARG A 5 9.42 15.19 0.65
N GLU A 6 9.94 15.04 1.87
CA GLU A 6 11.39 15.01 2.13
C GLU A 6 12.11 13.91 1.31
N PHE A 7 11.49 12.74 1.11
CA PHE A 7 12.06 11.67 0.27
C PHE A 7 12.15 12.06 -1.21
N HIS A 8 11.10 12.67 -1.76
CA HIS A 8 11.11 13.15 -3.15
C HIS A 8 12.10 14.31 -3.37
N GLU A 9 12.32 15.14 -2.35
CA GLU A 9 13.27 16.26 -2.38
C GLU A 9 14.73 15.79 -2.28
N LYS A 10 15.01 14.79 -1.43
CA LYS A 10 16.35 14.22 -1.24
C LYS A 10 16.74 13.13 -2.25
N ALA A 11 15.83 12.75 -3.14
CA ALA A 11 16.08 11.71 -4.13
C ALA A 11 17.19 12.13 -5.12
N PRO A 12 18.05 11.19 -5.56
CA PRO A 12 19.07 11.46 -6.57
C PRO A 12 18.45 11.89 -7.91
N LEU A 13 19.22 12.61 -8.73
CA LEU A 13 18.73 13.23 -9.97
C LEU A 13 18.04 12.25 -10.93
N TRP A 14 18.60 11.05 -11.10
CA TRP A 14 18.02 10.01 -11.95
C TRP A 14 16.61 9.60 -11.47
N MET A 15 16.43 9.50 -10.16
CA MET A 15 15.17 9.10 -9.53
C MET A 15 14.13 10.23 -9.59
N ARG A 16 14.55 11.49 -9.44
CA ARG A 16 13.66 12.65 -9.64
C ARG A 16 13.18 12.76 -11.08
N LYS A 17 14.04 12.47 -12.06
CA LYS A 17 13.67 12.42 -13.48
C LYS A 17 12.64 11.30 -13.71
N PHE A 18 12.89 10.11 -13.19
CA PHE A 18 11.96 8.99 -13.24
C PHE A 18 10.60 9.33 -12.61
N PHE A 19 10.57 9.97 -11.45
CA PHE A 19 9.31 10.39 -10.81
C PHE A 19 8.52 11.38 -11.67
N LYS A 20 9.20 12.32 -12.33
CA LYS A 20 8.54 13.26 -13.25
C LYS A 20 7.96 12.54 -14.47
N GLU A 21 8.73 11.66 -15.10
CA GLU A 21 8.29 10.89 -16.28
C GLU A 21 7.10 9.98 -15.97
N ARG A 22 7.08 9.38 -14.77
CA ARG A 22 6.00 8.49 -14.32
C ARG A 22 4.89 9.19 -13.56
N ASN A 23 4.94 10.52 -13.45
CA ASN A 23 3.99 11.34 -12.70
C ASN A 23 3.77 10.85 -11.25
N ILE A 24 4.85 10.39 -10.61
CA ILE A 24 4.83 9.87 -9.24
C ILE A 24 4.97 11.06 -8.29
N ILE A 25 3.85 11.45 -7.70
CA ILE A 25 3.78 12.51 -6.70
C ILE A 25 3.89 11.96 -5.28
N TRP A 26 4.33 12.81 -4.35
CA TRP A 26 4.42 12.49 -2.92
C TRP A 26 3.05 12.46 -2.24
N ARG A 27 2.04 13.14 -2.80
CA ARG A 27 0.65 13.05 -2.33
C ARG A 27 0.09 11.71 -2.75
N LYS A 28 -0.63 11.06 -1.83
CA LYS A 28 -1.26 9.75 -2.04
C LYS A 28 -2.76 9.90 -1.81
N PRO A 29 -3.49 10.56 -2.74
CA PRO A 29 -4.91 10.87 -2.58
C PRO A 29 -5.76 9.60 -2.45
N PHE A 30 -5.29 8.49 -3.02
CA PHE A 30 -5.96 7.21 -2.86
C PHE A 30 -6.14 6.78 -1.40
N LEU A 31 -5.26 7.19 -0.46
CA LEU A 31 -5.42 6.86 0.96
C LEU A 31 -6.62 7.57 1.60
N THR A 32 -7.02 8.73 1.09
CA THR A 32 -8.21 9.47 1.56
C THR A 32 -9.45 9.16 0.74
N ASP A 33 -9.30 8.95 -0.57
CA ASP A 33 -10.43 8.73 -1.49
C ASP A 33 -10.88 7.25 -1.51
N ALA A 34 -10.29 6.40 -0.66
CA ALA A 34 -10.64 4.99 -0.60
C ALA A 34 -11.93 4.81 0.19
N PRO A 35 -12.95 4.10 -0.34
CA PRO A 35 -14.12 3.74 0.45
C PRO A 35 -13.74 2.79 1.58
N ILE A 36 -12.74 1.93 1.36
CA ILE A 36 -12.24 0.97 2.34
C ILE A 36 -10.71 0.96 2.32
N LEU A 37 -10.12 1.14 3.51
CA LEU A 37 -8.70 0.98 3.76
C LEU A 37 -8.48 -0.19 4.72
N ILE A 38 -7.79 -1.22 4.25
CA ILE A 38 -7.39 -2.36 5.09
C ILE A 38 -5.95 -2.17 5.53
N ALA A 39 -5.72 -2.13 6.85
CA ALA A 39 -4.38 -2.13 7.41
C ALA A 39 -4.09 -3.50 8.06
N MET A 40 -3.02 -4.15 7.63
CA MET A 40 -2.62 -5.46 8.17
C MET A 40 -1.44 -5.32 9.12
N PHE A 41 -1.57 -5.92 10.30
CA PHE A 41 -0.56 -5.90 11.37
C PHE A 41 -0.21 -7.31 11.79
N GLY A 42 1.08 -7.54 12.02
CA GLY A 42 1.58 -8.80 12.54
C GLY A 42 2.03 -8.65 13.98
N ARG A 43 1.79 -9.68 14.78
CA ARG A 43 2.27 -9.75 16.16
C ARG A 43 3.75 -10.10 16.15
N LYS A 44 4.60 -9.23 16.70
CA LYS A 44 6.06 -9.46 16.76
C LYS A 44 6.44 -10.72 17.54
N THR A 45 5.58 -11.14 18.46
CA THR A 45 5.80 -12.33 19.31
C THR A 45 5.53 -13.65 18.59
N ALA A 46 4.88 -13.62 17.42
CA ALA A 46 4.61 -14.83 16.67
C ALA A 46 5.80 -15.18 15.76
N SER A 47 6.21 -16.44 15.75
CA SER A 47 7.20 -16.93 14.78
C SER A 47 6.68 -16.72 13.36
N TYR A 48 7.58 -16.28 12.47
CA TYR A 48 7.29 -16.07 11.05
C TYR A 48 6.13 -15.09 10.76
N PHE A 49 5.83 -14.17 11.69
CA PHE A 49 4.69 -13.26 11.54
C PHE A 49 4.73 -12.45 10.23
N VAL A 50 5.93 -12.13 9.73
CA VAL A 50 6.11 -11.40 8.46
C VAL A 50 5.66 -12.28 7.29
N GLN A 51 6.16 -13.51 7.22
CA GLN A 51 5.82 -14.47 6.17
C GLN A 51 4.32 -14.79 6.18
N SER A 52 3.75 -15.00 7.37
CA SER A 52 2.31 -15.25 7.53
C SER A 52 1.47 -14.07 7.06
N ILE A 53 1.85 -12.82 7.38
CA ILE A 53 1.14 -11.64 6.84
C ILE A 53 1.18 -11.64 5.32
N TRP A 54 2.36 -11.84 4.72
CA TRP A 54 2.48 -11.82 3.26
C TRP A 54 1.65 -12.91 2.60
N LEU A 55 1.58 -14.09 3.22
CA LEU A 55 0.70 -15.16 2.75
C LEU A 55 -0.77 -14.75 2.87
N SER A 56 -1.20 -14.21 4.01
CA SER A 56 -2.57 -13.70 4.19
C SER A 56 -2.91 -12.56 3.23
N ILE A 57 -1.95 -11.68 2.90
CA ILE A 57 -2.13 -10.64 1.88
C ILE A 57 -2.45 -11.31 0.54
N GLY A 58 -1.68 -12.33 0.14
CA GLY A 58 -1.92 -13.09 -1.09
C GLY A 58 -3.34 -13.64 -1.18
N TYR A 59 -3.81 -14.32 -0.13
CA TYR A 59 -5.19 -14.81 -0.05
C TYR A 59 -6.23 -13.69 -0.11
N LEU A 60 -5.97 -12.57 0.55
CA LEU A 60 -6.85 -11.40 0.49
C LEU A 60 -6.93 -10.82 -0.93
N ILE A 61 -5.85 -10.84 -1.71
CA ILE A 61 -5.90 -10.43 -3.12
C ILE A 61 -6.85 -11.33 -3.91
N LEU A 62 -6.69 -12.64 -3.78
CA LEU A 62 -7.50 -13.62 -4.49
C LEU A 62 -8.99 -13.51 -4.11
N ALA A 63 -9.30 -13.40 -2.82
CA ALA A 63 -10.68 -13.27 -2.36
C ALA A 63 -11.35 -11.96 -2.81
N LEU A 64 -10.58 -10.89 -2.99
CA LEU A 64 -11.09 -9.63 -3.55
C LEU A 64 -11.33 -9.75 -5.06
N GLU A 65 -10.41 -10.40 -5.77
CA GLU A 65 -10.54 -10.68 -7.21
C GLU A 65 -11.79 -11.52 -7.51
N GLU A 66 -12.04 -12.57 -6.72
CA GLU A 66 -13.27 -13.40 -6.83
C GLU A 66 -14.55 -12.58 -6.70
N ARG A 67 -14.51 -11.47 -5.95
CA ARG A 67 -15.64 -10.54 -5.76
C ARG A 67 -15.67 -9.40 -6.79
N GLY A 68 -14.77 -9.39 -7.78
CA GLY A 68 -14.64 -8.28 -8.73
C GLY A 68 -14.19 -6.98 -8.09
N LEU A 69 -13.37 -7.06 -7.04
CA LEU A 69 -12.80 -5.92 -6.34
C LEU A 69 -11.30 -5.86 -6.60
N ALA A 70 -10.86 -4.78 -7.22
CA ALA A 70 -9.46 -4.51 -7.41
C ALA A 70 -8.87 -3.81 -6.18
N SER A 71 -7.57 -4.00 -5.95
CA SER A 71 -6.94 -3.50 -4.73
C SER A 71 -5.43 -3.28 -4.85
N LEU A 72 -4.95 -2.19 -4.26
CA LEU A 72 -3.57 -1.74 -4.36
C LEU A 72 -2.83 -1.89 -3.03
N THR A 73 -1.77 -2.68 -3.05
CA THR A 73 -0.88 -2.92 -1.90
C THR A 73 0.08 -1.76 -1.73
N TYR A 74 -0.08 -0.97 -0.66
CA TYR A 74 0.82 0.15 -0.34
C TYR A 74 1.56 -0.11 0.97
N THR A 75 2.90 -0.10 0.91
CA THR A 75 3.77 -0.24 2.08
C THR A 75 4.39 1.12 2.43
N PRO A 76 3.79 1.88 3.37
CA PRO A 76 4.33 3.17 3.78
C PRO A 76 5.73 3.01 4.37
N SER A 77 6.66 3.85 3.93
CA SER A 77 8.05 3.84 4.39
C SER A 77 8.23 4.14 5.88
N LYS A 78 7.22 4.72 6.56
CA LYS A 78 7.18 4.89 8.02
C LYS A 78 5.75 4.69 8.52
N VAL A 79 5.53 3.64 9.31
CA VAL A 79 4.18 3.23 9.74
C VAL A 79 3.78 3.76 11.13
N ARG A 80 4.68 4.50 11.80
CA ARG A 80 4.46 4.99 13.18
C ARG A 80 3.16 5.76 13.34
N TRP A 81 2.81 6.55 12.32
CA TRP A 81 1.57 7.34 12.30
C TRP A 81 0.31 6.47 12.25
N ILE A 82 0.36 5.31 11.59
CA ILE A 82 -0.79 4.38 11.50
C ILE A 82 -1.03 3.73 12.86
N ASN A 83 0.05 3.34 13.55
CA ASN A 83 -0.05 2.76 14.88
C ASN A 83 -0.64 3.76 15.89
N GLU A 84 -0.27 5.04 15.78
CA GLU A 84 -0.83 6.12 16.60
C GLU A 84 -2.32 6.36 16.26
N LEU A 85 -2.67 6.38 14.97
CA LEU A 85 -4.06 6.56 14.53
C LEU A 85 -4.98 5.42 15.01
N LEU A 86 -4.52 4.17 14.92
CA LEU A 86 -5.29 2.99 15.29
C LEU A 86 -5.15 2.59 16.77
N LYS A 87 -4.49 3.42 17.59
CA LYS A 87 -4.21 3.17 19.01
C LYS A 87 -3.64 1.76 19.30
N SER A 88 -2.86 1.20 18.38
CA SER A 88 -2.33 -0.15 18.58
C SER A 88 -1.24 -0.13 19.66
N THR A 89 -1.26 -1.11 20.57
CA THR A 89 -0.33 -1.16 21.70
C THR A 89 1.11 -1.18 21.19
N LYS A 90 1.86 -0.14 21.52
CA LYS A 90 3.28 0.00 21.16
C LYS A 90 4.03 -1.23 21.68
N GLY A 91 4.64 -1.99 20.77
CA GLY A 91 5.47 -3.16 21.09
C GLY A 91 4.89 -4.51 20.67
N VAL A 92 3.56 -4.64 20.56
CA VAL A 92 2.91 -5.91 20.21
C VAL A 92 2.90 -6.14 18.69
N TYR A 93 2.65 -5.09 17.93
CA TYR A 93 2.55 -5.15 16.47
C TYR A 93 3.80 -4.61 15.78
N SER A 94 4.18 -5.23 14.66
CA SER A 94 5.34 -4.80 13.88
C SER A 94 5.14 -3.40 13.32
N SER A 95 6.20 -2.60 13.36
CA SER A 95 6.22 -1.22 12.86
C SER A 95 6.94 -1.10 11.51
N ASN A 96 7.38 -2.20 10.92
CA ASN A 96 8.24 -2.15 9.73
C ASN A 96 7.62 -2.83 8.51
N HIS A 97 6.48 -3.52 8.66
CA HIS A 97 5.85 -4.32 7.60
C HIS A 97 4.34 -4.08 7.51
N ASN A 98 3.87 -2.91 7.93
CA ASN A 98 2.44 -2.60 7.84
C ASN A 98 2.13 -2.22 6.41
N THR A 99 1.15 -2.91 5.84
CA THR A 99 0.64 -2.66 4.51
C THR A 99 -0.74 -2.05 4.65
N CYS A 100 -0.94 -0.88 4.04
CA CYS A 100 -2.24 -0.28 3.86
C CYS A 100 -2.72 -0.62 2.45
N ARG A 101 -3.94 -1.14 2.34
CA ARG A 101 -4.51 -1.54 1.06
C ARG A 101 -5.79 -0.77 0.78
N LYS A 102 -5.83 -0.07 -0.34
CA LYS A 102 -7.06 0.49 -0.87
C LYS A 102 -7.80 -0.59 -1.63
N ILE A 103 -9.10 -0.71 -1.38
CA ILE A 103 -10.02 -1.52 -2.19
C ILE A 103 -10.85 -0.58 -3.04
N PHE A 104 -11.03 -0.93 -4.31
CA PHE A 104 -11.91 -0.24 -5.23
C PHE A 104 -12.70 -1.28 -6.05
N ARG A 105 -13.89 -0.90 -6.50
CA ARG A 105 -14.70 -1.77 -7.39
C ARG A 105 -14.02 -1.83 -8.74
N GLU A 106 -13.87 -3.03 -9.28
CA GLU A 106 -13.30 -3.21 -10.61
C GLU A 106 -14.41 -3.06 -11.67
N GLU A 107 -14.23 -2.12 -12.59
CA GLU A 107 -15.10 -2.03 -13.78
C GLU A 107 -14.51 -2.94 -14.87
N ARG A 108 -15.19 -4.05 -15.11
CA ARG A 108 -14.77 -5.10 -16.03
C ARG A 108 -15.02 -4.65 -17.46
N ASN A 109 -14.01 -4.07 -18.12
CA ASN A 109 -14.00 -3.92 -19.58
C ASN A 109 -13.51 -5.23 -20.19
N GLU A 110 -14.42 -5.96 -20.83
CA GLU A 110 -14.15 -7.24 -21.50
C GLU A 110 -12.97 -7.12 -22.47
N GLY A 111 -11.90 -7.90 -22.25
CA GLY A 111 -10.90 -8.18 -23.29
C GLY A 111 -9.42 -7.85 -23.01
N LYS A 112 -9.00 -7.35 -21.84
CA LYS A 112 -7.56 -7.18 -21.54
C LYS A 112 -7.17 -7.68 -20.14
N ILE A 113 -6.85 -8.96 -20.03
CA ILE A 113 -6.18 -9.54 -18.86
C ILE A 113 -4.67 -9.27 -18.97
N ARG A 114 -4.28 -8.00 -18.98
CA ARG A 114 -2.95 -7.52 -18.57
C ARG A 114 -3.13 -6.09 -18.07
N PRO A 115 -2.55 -5.70 -16.92
CA PRO A 115 -2.47 -4.29 -16.57
C PRO A 115 -1.78 -3.57 -17.73
N LYS A 116 -2.41 -2.51 -18.28
CA LYS A 116 -1.69 -1.58 -19.15
C LYS A 116 -0.42 -1.18 -18.41
N ARG A 117 0.74 -1.24 -19.08
CA ARG A 117 2.05 -0.82 -18.54
C ARG A 117 2.10 0.66 -18.08
N ASP A 118 0.98 1.36 -18.24
CA ASP A 118 0.79 2.79 -18.02
C ASP A 118 0.06 3.08 -16.69
N THR A 119 -0.49 2.06 -16.01
CA THR A 119 -1.10 2.23 -14.69
C THR A 119 -0.02 2.26 -13.62
N VAL A 120 0.74 3.36 -13.58
CA VAL A 120 1.47 3.73 -12.38
C VAL A 120 0.40 4.16 -11.38
N PHE A 121 0.15 3.32 -10.37
CA PHE A 121 -0.77 3.66 -9.30
C PHE A 121 -0.26 4.92 -8.57
N GLN A 122 -0.86 6.07 -8.91
CA GLN A 122 -0.52 7.40 -8.42
C GLN A 122 -0.72 7.50 -6.92
#